data_AF-A0A261XYP6-F1
#
_entry.id   AF-A0A261XYP6-F1
#
_cell.length_a   1.000
_cell.length_b   1.000
_cell.length_c   1.000
_cell.angle_alpha   90.00
_cell.angle_beta   90.00
_cell.angle_gamma   90.00
#
_symmetry.space_group_name_H-M   'P 1'
#
loop_
_entity.id
_entity.type
_entity.pdbx_description
1 polymer ?
#
loop_
_entity_poly.entity_id
_entity_poly.type
_entity_poly.pdbx_seq_one_letter_code
_entity_poly.pdbx_strand_id
1 'polypeptide(L)'
;MAFIARAEPILPSHTKTFILITVDESKTPLVIVACGSFSPITYLHLRMFEMAKDNIVERGEYEILAGYYSPVSDHYKKEGLAPAHHRRRMCELAVSSTSDWLMVDAWESLQKDYQRTAVVLDHFDLELNGDEGGVRLKNGERKNIKIMLLAGGDLIASFGHPGVWSPLDLHHILDKYGCIIIERTGTDVYGFLLSHDIVYSHRKNVIVIKQLIHNDISSTKIRQV
;
A
#
# COMPACT_ATOMS: atom_id res chain seq x y z
N MET A 1 25.76 -35.05 16.25
CA MET A 1 25.07 -33.75 16.39
C MET A 1 24.22 -33.53 15.16
N ALA A 2 22.99 -34.07 15.17
CA ALA A 2 22.06 -33.93 14.05
C ALA A 2 21.25 -32.64 14.24
N PHE A 3 21.38 -31.70 13.29
CA PHE A 3 20.47 -30.57 13.14
C PHE A 3 19.10 -31.15 12.77
N ILE A 4 18.14 -31.04 13.67
CA ILE A 4 16.73 -31.35 13.39
C ILE A 4 16.21 -30.21 12.50
N ALA A 5 16.11 -30.48 11.20
CA ALA A 5 15.33 -29.67 10.28
C ALA A 5 13.88 -29.65 10.77
N ARG A 6 13.43 -28.50 11.28
CA ARG A 6 12.01 -28.27 11.52
C ARG A 6 11.35 -28.03 10.17
N ALA A 7 10.43 -28.91 9.80
CA ALA A 7 9.57 -28.71 8.64
C ALA A 7 8.77 -27.42 8.84
N GLU A 8 8.97 -26.46 7.94
CA GLU A 8 8.14 -25.26 7.87
C GLU A 8 6.79 -25.62 7.24
N PRO A 9 5.65 -25.22 7.85
CA PRO A 9 4.35 -25.43 7.25
C PRO A 9 4.17 -24.47 6.06
N ILE A 10 3.77 -25.03 4.91
CA ILE A 10 3.33 -24.28 3.74
C ILE A 10 1.96 -23.68 4.08
N LEU A 11 1.94 -22.38 4.44
CA LEU A 11 0.71 -21.62 4.69
C LEU A 11 0.18 -21.01 3.38
N PRO A 12 -1.15 -20.78 3.26
CA PRO A 12 -1.72 -20.08 2.11
C PRO A 12 -1.10 -18.68 2.00
N SER A 13 -0.70 -18.31 0.78
CA SER A 13 -0.01 -17.06 0.42
C SER A 13 -0.76 -15.74 0.72
N HIS A 14 -1.91 -15.78 1.39
CA HIS A 14 -2.85 -14.66 1.45
C HIS A 14 -3.07 -14.05 2.84
N THR A 15 -2.62 -14.69 3.91
CA THR A 15 -2.68 -14.06 5.23
C THR A 15 -1.61 -14.71 6.09
N LYS A 16 -0.50 -14.01 6.32
CA LYS A 16 0.31 -14.32 7.50
C LYS A 16 -0.62 -14.02 8.68
N THR A 17 -1.19 -15.04 9.30
CA THR A 17 -1.75 -14.94 10.65
C THR A 17 -0.73 -14.12 11.44
N PHE A 18 -1.11 -12.98 12.01
CA PHE A 18 -0.20 -12.15 12.80
C PHE A 18 0.27 -12.99 13.98
N ILE A 19 1.41 -13.68 13.80
CA ILE A 19 2.10 -14.46 14.81
C ILE A 19 2.54 -13.43 15.85
N LEU A 20 1.77 -13.27 16.93
CA LEU A 20 2.14 -12.64 18.19
C LEU A 20 3.22 -11.55 18.04
N ILE A 21 2.99 -10.55 17.17
CA ILE A 21 3.92 -9.43 17.06
C ILE A 21 3.68 -8.61 18.32
N THR A 22 4.70 -8.55 19.17
CA THR A 22 4.67 -7.69 20.34
C THR A 22 4.82 -6.25 19.85
N VAL A 23 3.69 -5.62 19.58
CA VAL A 23 3.62 -4.21 19.17
C VAL A 23 3.86 -3.33 20.40
N ASP A 24 4.59 -2.24 20.21
CA ASP A 24 4.70 -1.16 21.17
C ASP A 24 3.31 -0.57 21.43
N GLU A 25 2.78 -0.80 22.63
CA GLU A 25 1.41 -0.45 22.99
C GLU A 25 1.14 1.07 22.83
N SER A 26 2.20 1.90 22.89
CA SER A 26 2.12 3.35 22.68
C SER A 26 1.91 3.75 21.21
N LYS A 27 2.24 2.88 20.25
CA LYS A 27 2.21 3.17 18.81
C LYS A 27 0.99 2.57 18.12
N THR A 28 0.54 3.21 17.06
CA THR A 28 -0.55 2.69 16.24
C THR A 28 0.00 1.66 15.25
N PRO A 29 -0.46 0.38 15.28
CA PRO A 29 -0.04 -0.59 14.27
C PRO A 29 -0.50 -0.14 12.89
N LEU A 30 0.38 -0.25 11.89
CA LEU A 30 0.16 0.30 10.55
C LEU A 30 0.47 -0.75 9.48
N VAL A 31 -0.44 -0.87 8.51
CA VAL A 31 -0.22 -1.55 7.23
C VAL A 31 -0.28 -0.53 6.11
N ILE A 32 0.72 -0.58 5.22
CA ILE A 32 0.83 0.31 4.08
C ILE A 32 0.45 -0.46 2.81
N VAL A 33 -0.48 0.06 2.01
CA VAL A 33 -0.97 -0.61 0.80
C VAL A 33 -0.69 0.25 -0.42
N ALA A 34 -0.03 -0.30 -1.44
CA ALA A 34 0.12 0.34 -2.75
C ALA A 34 -0.73 -0.39 -3.79
N CYS A 35 -1.79 0.27 -4.26
CA CYS A 35 -2.59 -0.21 -5.39
C CYS A 35 -1.99 0.29 -6.70
N GLY A 36 -1.89 -0.55 -7.73
CA GLY A 36 -1.31 -0.10 -8.98
C GLY A 36 -1.23 -1.13 -10.08
N SER A 37 -0.86 -0.68 -11.28
CA SER A 37 -0.71 -1.57 -12.42
C SER A 37 0.48 -2.51 -12.26
N PHE A 38 1.64 -2.02 -11.80
CA PHE A 38 2.89 -2.80 -11.71
C PHE A 38 3.21 -3.58 -12.99
N SER A 39 3.24 -2.87 -14.13
CA SER A 39 3.34 -3.47 -15.47
C SER A 39 4.59 -3.00 -16.23
N PRO A 40 5.81 -3.39 -15.83
CA PRO A 40 6.15 -4.22 -14.66
C PRO A 40 6.37 -3.40 -13.38
N ILE A 41 6.49 -4.07 -12.23
CA ILE A 41 7.07 -3.46 -11.03
C ILE A 41 8.52 -2.99 -11.33
N THR A 42 8.97 -1.94 -10.65
CA THR A 42 10.31 -1.35 -10.82
C THR A 42 10.92 -1.01 -9.47
N TYR A 43 12.23 -0.73 -9.44
CA TYR A 43 12.91 -0.27 -8.21
C TYR A 43 12.32 1.02 -7.63
N LEU A 44 11.65 1.86 -8.44
CA LEU A 44 10.96 3.03 -7.94
C LEU A 44 9.81 2.65 -6.99
N HIS A 45 9.04 1.61 -7.34
CA HIS A 45 7.94 1.14 -6.50
C HIS A 45 8.47 0.63 -5.14
N LEU A 46 9.55 -0.18 -5.16
CA LEU A 46 10.22 -0.65 -3.95
C LEU A 46 10.75 0.52 -3.11
N ARG A 47 11.37 1.50 -3.77
CA ARG A 47 11.91 2.68 -3.09
C ARG A 47 10.83 3.53 -2.41
N MET A 48 9.63 3.61 -2.98
CA MET A 48 8.52 4.35 -2.36
C MET A 48 8.14 3.78 -0.99
N PHE A 49 8.15 2.46 -0.83
CA PHE A 49 7.89 1.81 0.46
C PHE A 49 8.98 2.11 1.48
N GLU A 50 10.26 2.04 1.09
CA GLU A 50 11.37 2.37 2.00
C GLU A 50 11.34 3.84 2.42
N MET A 51 11.01 4.76 1.50
CA MET A 51 10.83 6.18 1.84
C MET A 51 9.66 6.40 2.81
N ALA A 52 8.55 5.70 2.62
CA ALA A 52 7.42 5.74 3.54
C ALA A 52 7.81 5.19 4.92
N LYS A 53 8.53 4.06 4.96
CA LYS A 53 9.01 3.43 6.18
C LYS A 53 9.91 4.37 6.98
N ASP A 54 10.92 4.96 6.36
CA ASP A 54 11.85 5.88 7.01
C ASP A 54 11.10 7.06 7.66
N ASN A 55 10.16 7.69 6.92
CA ASN A 55 9.40 8.83 7.43
C ASN A 55 8.46 8.46 8.58
N ILE A 56 7.80 7.30 8.49
CA ILE A 56 6.89 6.83 9.54
C ILE A 56 7.65 6.48 10.82
N VAL A 57 8.82 5.84 10.69
CA VAL A 57 9.68 5.52 11.83
C VAL A 57 10.16 6.80 12.52
N GLU A 58 10.57 7.82 11.75
CA GLU A 58 11.00 9.11 12.27
C GLU A 58 9.90 9.83 13.06
N ARG A 59 8.64 9.74 12.61
CA ARG A 59 7.48 10.32 13.31
C ARG A 59 7.21 9.66 14.67
N GLY A 60 7.52 8.37 14.80
CA GLY A 60 7.36 7.63 16.06
C GLY A 60 5.92 7.30 16.47
N GLU A 61 4.91 7.76 15.73
CA GLU A 61 3.47 7.56 16.02
C GLU A 61 2.97 6.16 15.67
N TYR A 62 3.59 5.51 14.68
CA TYR A 62 3.14 4.23 14.13
C TYR A 62 4.20 3.15 14.25
N GLU A 63 3.74 1.91 14.28
CA GLU A 63 4.56 0.72 14.12
C GLU A 63 4.14 -0.02 12.85
N ILE A 64 5.05 -0.08 11.87
CA ILE A 64 4.78 -0.75 10.60
C ILE A 64 4.82 -2.26 10.79
N LEU A 65 3.70 -2.92 10.49
CA LEU A 65 3.59 -4.37 10.53
C LEU A 65 3.93 -5.01 9.18
N ALA A 66 3.44 -4.42 8.10
CA ALA A 66 3.62 -4.93 6.74
C ALA A 66 3.36 -3.85 5.69
N GLY A 67 3.92 -4.07 4.49
CA GLY A 67 3.57 -3.35 3.29
C GLY A 67 3.03 -4.31 2.22
N TYR A 68 2.01 -3.91 1.48
CA TYR A 68 1.40 -4.74 0.45
C TYR A 68 1.36 -4.05 -0.90
N TYR A 69 1.81 -4.76 -1.92
CA TYR A 69 1.42 -4.48 -3.30
C TYR A 69 0.09 -5.14 -3.59
N SER A 70 -0.87 -4.38 -4.11
CA SER A 70 -2.13 -4.92 -4.66
C SER A 70 -2.18 -4.63 -6.17
N PRO A 71 -1.81 -5.61 -7.02
CA PRO A 71 -1.84 -5.42 -8.46
C PRO A 71 -3.28 -5.31 -8.98
N VAL A 72 -3.52 -4.34 -9.85
CA VAL A 72 -4.85 -4.11 -10.44
C VAL A 72 -5.35 -5.31 -11.25
N SER A 73 -6.66 -5.51 -11.32
CA SER A 73 -7.30 -6.48 -12.24
C SER A 73 -7.08 -6.14 -13.71
N ASP A 74 -7.06 -7.16 -14.57
CA ASP A 74 -7.01 -6.99 -16.03
C ASP A 74 -8.27 -6.26 -16.57
N HIS A 75 -9.36 -6.27 -15.80
CA HIS A 75 -10.59 -5.52 -16.08
C HIS A 75 -10.43 -4.00 -15.97
N TYR A 76 -9.28 -3.50 -15.50
CA TYR A 76 -8.93 -2.08 -15.56
C TYR A 76 -8.80 -1.57 -17.00
N LYS A 77 -8.53 -2.47 -17.97
CA LYS A 77 -8.48 -2.17 -19.41
C LYS A 77 -7.56 -1.01 -19.80
N LYS A 78 -6.53 -0.75 -19.00
CA LYS A 78 -5.48 0.22 -19.34
C LYS A 78 -4.68 -0.27 -20.54
N GLU A 79 -4.42 0.62 -21.48
CA GLU A 79 -3.61 0.33 -22.65
C GLU A 79 -2.20 -0.16 -22.27
N GLY A 80 -1.76 -1.26 -22.89
CA GLY A 80 -0.45 -1.86 -22.62
C GLY A 80 -0.32 -2.54 -21.25
N LEU A 81 -1.43 -2.82 -20.55
CA LEU A 81 -1.43 -3.58 -19.31
C LEU A 81 -1.11 -5.06 -19.59
N ALA A 82 0.00 -5.56 -19.04
CA ALA A 82 0.33 -6.97 -19.11
C ALA A 82 -0.68 -7.83 -18.31
N PRO A 83 -0.85 -9.11 -18.63
CA PRO A 83 -1.75 -9.99 -17.86
C PRO A 83 -1.46 -10.01 -16.36
N ALA A 84 -2.50 -10.01 -15.54
CA ALA A 84 -2.41 -9.89 -14.08
C ALA A 84 -1.52 -10.96 -13.45
N HIS A 85 -1.60 -12.20 -13.93
CA HIS A 85 -0.79 -13.29 -13.40
C HIS A 85 0.73 -13.05 -13.59
N HIS A 86 1.16 -12.44 -14.70
CA HIS A 86 2.56 -12.05 -14.88
C HIS A 86 2.95 -10.91 -13.94
N ARG A 87 2.09 -9.90 -13.79
CA ARG A 87 2.34 -8.75 -12.92
C ARG A 87 2.45 -9.15 -11.46
N ARG A 88 1.51 -9.97 -10.98
CA ARG A 88 1.58 -10.61 -9.66
C ARG A 88 2.90 -11.34 -9.47
N ARG A 89 3.27 -12.21 -10.41
CA ARG A 89 4.49 -13.00 -10.30
C ARG A 89 5.75 -12.14 -10.25
N MET A 90 5.80 -11.06 -11.04
CA MET A 90 6.90 -10.10 -10.98
C MET A 90 6.95 -9.37 -9.63
N CYS A 91 5.81 -8.95 -9.09
CA CYS A 91 5.73 -8.37 -7.75
C CYS A 91 6.22 -9.35 -6.67
N GLU A 92 5.79 -10.61 -6.71
CA GLU A 92 6.20 -11.66 -5.76
C GLU A 92 7.72 -11.86 -5.78
N LEU A 93 8.30 -12.00 -6.97
CA LEU A 93 9.74 -12.17 -7.14
C LEU A 93 10.52 -10.95 -6.63
N ALA A 94 10.01 -9.75 -6.90
CA ALA A 94 10.62 -8.50 -6.43
C ALA A 94 10.64 -8.42 -4.90
N VAL A 95 9.51 -8.67 -4.23
CA VAL A 95 9.47 -8.60 -2.76
C VAL A 95 10.25 -9.74 -2.10
N SER A 96 10.16 -10.97 -2.62
CA SER A 96 10.84 -12.13 -2.02
C SER A 96 12.36 -12.04 -2.04
N SER A 97 12.92 -11.26 -2.98
CA SER A 97 14.37 -11.10 -3.14
C SER A 97 14.93 -9.86 -2.45
N THR A 98 14.09 -8.90 -2.04
CA THR A 98 14.55 -7.57 -1.61
C THR A 98 13.97 -7.08 -0.29
N SER A 99 12.98 -7.75 0.30
CA SER A 99 12.30 -7.26 1.50
C SER A 99 11.87 -8.39 2.45
N ASP A 100 11.88 -8.08 3.75
CA ASP A 100 11.37 -8.92 4.84
C ASP A 100 9.97 -8.52 5.32
N TRP A 101 9.47 -7.35 4.90
CA TRP A 101 8.22 -6.74 5.38
C TRP A 101 7.20 -6.44 4.27
N LEU A 102 7.60 -6.57 3.01
CA LEU A 102 6.72 -6.37 1.86
C LEU A 102 6.15 -7.69 1.35
N MET A 103 4.86 -7.68 1.02
CA MET A 103 4.12 -8.81 0.45
C MET A 103 3.30 -8.37 -0.78
N VAL A 104 2.72 -9.35 -1.46
CA VAL A 104 1.76 -9.12 -2.54
C VAL A 104 0.42 -9.68 -2.10
N ASP A 105 -0.61 -8.86 -2.16
CA ASP A 105 -1.98 -9.33 -2.08
C ASP A 105 -2.54 -9.49 -3.51
N ALA A 106 -3.13 -10.66 -3.77
CA ALA A 106 -3.64 -11.00 -5.10
C ALA A 106 -5.13 -10.71 -5.25
N TRP A 107 -5.84 -10.33 -4.18
CA TRP A 107 -7.30 -10.31 -4.14
C TRP A 107 -7.88 -9.42 -5.25
N GLU A 108 -7.39 -8.18 -5.39
CA GLU A 108 -7.87 -7.24 -6.41
C GLU A 108 -7.76 -7.84 -7.82
N SER A 109 -6.59 -8.39 -8.14
CA SER A 109 -6.30 -8.96 -9.45
C SER A 109 -7.06 -10.24 -9.80
N LEU A 110 -7.64 -10.90 -8.80
CA LEU A 110 -8.44 -12.12 -8.96
C LEU A 110 -9.94 -11.82 -9.11
N GLN A 111 -10.37 -10.57 -8.91
CA GLN A 111 -11.76 -10.19 -9.07
C GLN A 111 -12.21 -10.23 -10.54
N LYS A 112 -13.46 -10.64 -10.75
CA LYS A 112 -14.11 -10.73 -12.06
C LYS A 112 -14.38 -9.37 -12.70
N ASP A 113 -14.39 -8.30 -11.90
CA ASP A 113 -14.61 -6.94 -12.33
C ASP A 113 -13.56 -6.02 -11.72
N TYR A 114 -13.35 -4.85 -12.34
CA TYR A 114 -12.49 -3.81 -11.79
C TYR A 114 -12.99 -3.35 -10.42
N GLN A 115 -12.06 -3.19 -9.47
CA GLN A 115 -12.36 -2.71 -8.13
C GLN A 115 -11.84 -1.29 -7.94
N ARG A 116 -12.67 -0.45 -7.32
CA ARG A 116 -12.26 0.89 -6.90
C ARG A 116 -11.30 0.75 -5.72
N THR A 117 -10.30 1.62 -5.62
CA THR A 117 -9.31 1.58 -4.53
C THR A 117 -9.94 1.59 -3.14
N ALA A 118 -11.04 2.32 -2.94
CA ALA A 118 -11.81 2.29 -1.69
C ALA A 118 -12.22 0.86 -1.27
N VAL A 119 -12.71 0.06 -2.23
CA VAL A 119 -13.14 -1.33 -2.00
C VAL A 119 -11.95 -2.23 -1.69
N VAL A 120 -10.81 -1.99 -2.34
CA VAL A 120 -9.56 -2.73 -2.05
C VAL A 120 -9.10 -2.45 -0.62
N LEU A 121 -9.16 -1.20 -0.16
CA LEU A 121 -8.81 -0.85 1.22
C LEU A 121 -9.83 -1.40 2.24
N ASP A 122 -11.11 -1.44 1.91
CA ASP A 122 -12.13 -2.12 2.72
C ASP A 122 -11.86 -3.63 2.85
N HIS A 123 -11.39 -4.28 1.78
CA HIS A 123 -10.97 -5.68 1.84
C HIS A 123 -9.81 -5.87 2.83
N PHE A 124 -8.74 -5.06 2.74
CA PHE A 124 -7.66 -5.12 3.71
C PHE A 124 -8.15 -4.88 5.14
N ASP A 125 -9.04 -3.91 5.35
CA ASP A 125 -9.59 -3.61 6.68
C ASP A 125 -10.39 -4.78 7.24
N LEU A 126 -11.19 -5.44 6.42
CA LEU A 126 -11.95 -6.61 6.85
C LEU A 126 -11.02 -7.80 7.20
N GLU A 127 -10.04 -8.10 6.35
CA GLU A 127 -9.10 -9.21 6.58
C GLU A 127 -8.22 -8.95 7.80
N LEU A 128 -7.84 -7.69 8.04
CA LEU A 128 -6.90 -7.31 9.10
C LEU A 128 -7.59 -7.01 10.42
N ASN A 129 -8.79 -6.40 10.41
CA ASN A 129 -9.50 -5.86 11.58
C ASN A 129 -10.92 -6.43 11.77
N GLY A 130 -11.32 -7.46 11.02
CA GLY A 130 -12.62 -8.13 11.20
C GLY A 130 -12.80 -8.76 12.59
N ASP A 131 -13.80 -9.63 12.75
CA ASP A 131 -14.28 -10.11 14.06
C ASP A 131 -13.19 -10.62 15.02
N GLU A 132 -12.12 -11.24 14.50
CA GLU A 132 -10.96 -11.70 15.28
C GLU A 132 -9.62 -11.05 14.87
N GLY A 133 -9.69 -9.94 14.14
CA GLY A 133 -8.55 -9.18 13.63
C GLY A 133 -7.89 -8.28 14.67
N GLY A 134 -7.03 -7.39 14.19
CA GLY A 134 -6.23 -6.47 14.98
C GLY A 134 -5.05 -7.16 15.66
N VAL A 135 -4.23 -6.34 16.33
CA VAL A 135 -3.10 -6.81 17.12
C VAL A 135 -3.55 -7.04 18.55
N ARG A 136 -3.28 -8.24 19.08
CA ARG A 136 -3.52 -8.55 20.49
C ARG A 136 -2.38 -7.99 21.37
N LEU A 137 -2.73 -7.12 22.30
CA LEU A 137 -1.82 -6.51 23.26
C LEU A 137 -1.55 -7.46 24.45
N LYS A 138 -0.56 -7.13 25.29
CA LYS A 138 -0.21 -7.98 26.45
C LYS A 138 -1.31 -8.03 27.50
N ASN A 139 -2.09 -6.96 27.62
CA ASN A 139 -3.24 -6.86 28.52
C ASN A 139 -4.47 -7.67 28.03
N GLY A 140 -4.41 -8.28 26.84
CA GLY A 140 -5.49 -9.06 26.24
C GLY A 140 -6.45 -8.27 25.36
N GLU A 141 -6.35 -6.94 25.32
CA GLU A 141 -7.12 -6.08 24.41
C GLU A 141 -6.62 -6.23 22.96
N ARG A 142 -7.47 -5.83 22.01
CA ARG A 142 -7.12 -5.78 20.59
C ARG A 142 -7.04 -4.33 20.13
N LYS A 143 -5.98 -4.01 19.40
CA LYS A 143 -5.78 -2.71 18.77
C LYS A 143 -5.96 -2.84 17.27
N ASN A 144 -6.81 -2.02 16.69
CA ASN A 144 -7.02 -2.02 15.24
C ASN A 144 -5.75 -1.56 14.51
N ILE A 145 -5.50 -2.19 13.38
CA ILE A 145 -4.42 -1.88 12.46
C ILE A 145 -4.88 -0.74 11.56
N LYS A 146 -4.19 0.39 11.62
CA LYS A 146 -4.39 1.49 10.66
C LYS A 146 -3.93 1.03 9.28
N ILE A 147 -4.70 1.35 8.25
CA ILE A 147 -4.32 1.11 6.86
C ILE A 147 -4.12 2.46 6.18
N MET A 148 -3.03 2.62 5.44
CA MET A 148 -2.78 3.81 4.63
C MET A 148 -2.42 3.45 3.19
N LEU A 149 -2.99 4.20 2.25
CA LEU A 149 -2.70 4.07 0.83
C LEU A 149 -1.38 4.79 0.49
N LEU A 150 -0.40 4.04 -0.01
CA LEU A 150 0.85 4.59 -0.55
C LEU A 150 0.73 4.86 -2.03
N ALA A 151 1.10 6.07 -2.45
CA ALA A 151 1.08 6.46 -3.85
C ALA A 151 2.12 7.53 -4.19
N GLY A 152 2.38 7.71 -5.49
CA GLY A 152 3.17 8.83 -5.99
C GLY A 152 2.33 10.10 -6.17
N GLY A 153 3.00 11.23 -6.37
CA GLY A 153 2.37 12.53 -6.65
C GLY A 153 1.36 12.50 -7.82
N ASP A 154 1.55 11.60 -8.79
CA ASP A 154 0.64 11.44 -9.92
C ASP A 154 -0.77 10.99 -9.47
N LEU A 155 -0.87 10.18 -8.41
CA LEU A 155 -2.17 9.72 -7.90
C LEU A 155 -2.93 10.88 -7.25
N ILE A 156 -2.26 11.69 -6.42
CA ILE A 156 -2.96 12.79 -5.76
C ILE A 156 -3.40 13.86 -6.76
N ALA A 157 -2.59 14.13 -7.80
CA ALA A 157 -3.02 14.98 -8.91
C ALA A 157 -4.26 14.41 -9.63
N SER A 158 -4.37 13.08 -9.72
CA SER A 158 -5.54 12.43 -10.33
C SER A 158 -6.85 12.64 -9.55
N PHE A 159 -6.80 12.96 -8.24
CA PHE A 159 -8.00 13.23 -7.45
C PHE A 159 -8.78 14.44 -7.96
N GLY A 160 -8.08 15.42 -8.54
CA GLY A 160 -8.71 16.62 -9.12
C GLY A 160 -9.27 16.43 -10.52
N HIS A 161 -9.07 15.27 -11.15
CA HIS A 161 -9.54 15.03 -12.52
C HIS A 161 -11.02 14.58 -12.52
N PRO A 162 -11.93 15.35 -13.13
CA PRO A 162 -13.36 15.02 -13.13
C PRO A 162 -13.63 13.64 -13.71
N GLY A 163 -14.45 12.85 -13.01
CA GLY A 163 -14.87 11.51 -13.45
C GLY A 163 -13.87 10.38 -13.20
N VAL A 164 -12.67 10.67 -12.67
CA VAL A 164 -11.69 9.63 -12.30
C VAL A 164 -12.00 9.06 -10.90
N TRP A 165 -12.38 9.92 -9.97
CA TRP A 165 -12.69 9.53 -8.59
C TRP A 165 -14.10 9.97 -8.19
N SER A 166 -14.82 9.08 -7.50
CA SER A 166 -16.05 9.46 -6.82
C SER A 166 -15.72 10.29 -5.58
N PRO A 167 -16.39 11.44 -5.35
CA PRO A 167 -16.22 12.21 -4.11
C PRO A 167 -16.45 11.37 -2.85
N LEU A 168 -17.40 10.42 -2.89
CA LEU A 168 -17.67 9.51 -1.78
C LEU A 168 -16.47 8.60 -1.48
N ASP A 169 -15.79 8.11 -2.53
CA ASP A 169 -14.60 7.27 -2.36
C ASP A 169 -13.43 8.09 -1.84
N LEU A 170 -13.24 9.33 -2.31
CA LEU A 170 -12.19 10.20 -1.79
C LEU A 170 -12.40 10.49 -0.30
N HIS A 171 -13.63 10.81 0.11
CA HIS A 171 -13.96 10.95 1.52
C HIS A 171 -13.69 9.66 2.31
N HIS A 172 -14.16 8.52 1.82
CA HIS A 172 -13.95 7.23 2.49
C HIS A 172 -12.47 6.88 2.66
N ILE A 173 -11.70 7.02 1.57
CA ILE A 173 -10.26 6.74 1.58
C ILE A 173 -9.54 7.67 2.54
N LEU A 174 -9.78 8.99 2.45
CA LEU A 174 -9.02 9.98 3.20
C LEU A 174 -9.46 10.11 4.66
N ASP A 175 -10.70 9.78 5.00
CA ASP A 175 -11.20 9.81 6.37
C ASP A 175 -10.81 8.54 7.12
N LYS A 176 -11.22 7.37 6.60
CA LYS A 176 -11.06 6.07 7.28
C LYS A 176 -9.61 5.60 7.25
N TYR A 177 -8.95 5.69 6.10
CA TYR A 177 -7.61 5.11 5.88
C TYR A 177 -6.53 6.17 5.95
N GLY A 178 -6.51 7.10 5.01
CA GLY A 178 -5.44 8.07 4.84
C GLY A 178 -4.46 7.66 3.76
N CYS A 179 -3.55 8.58 3.44
CA CYS A 179 -2.63 8.44 2.32
C CYS A 179 -1.21 8.82 2.69
N ILE A 180 -0.24 8.08 2.16
CA ILE A 180 1.17 8.44 2.12
C ILE A 180 1.51 8.76 0.66
N ILE A 181 1.89 10.01 0.39
CA ILE A 181 2.15 10.50 -0.96
C ILE A 181 3.62 10.84 -1.11
N ILE A 182 4.27 10.16 -2.04
CA ILE A 182 5.65 10.45 -2.43
C ILE A 182 5.64 11.56 -3.48
N GLU A 183 6.00 12.77 -3.09
CA GLU A 183 6.11 13.94 -3.97
C GLU A 183 7.34 13.80 -4.86
N ARG A 184 7.09 13.74 -6.18
CA ARG A 184 8.09 13.63 -7.23
C ARG A 184 8.46 15.02 -7.75
N THR A 185 9.68 15.14 -8.29
CA THR A 185 10.14 16.39 -8.91
C THR A 185 9.18 16.85 -10.02
N GLY A 186 8.68 18.08 -9.91
CA GLY A 186 7.77 18.68 -10.90
C GLY A 186 6.28 18.54 -10.59
N THR A 187 5.89 17.90 -9.49
CA THR A 187 4.51 17.91 -8.98
C THR A 187 4.44 18.79 -7.73
N ASP A 188 3.58 19.81 -7.73
CA ASP A 188 3.28 20.61 -6.52
C ASP A 188 2.16 19.94 -5.73
N VAL A 189 2.52 18.93 -4.92
CA VAL A 189 1.55 18.18 -4.14
C VAL A 189 0.95 19.07 -3.07
N TYR A 190 1.76 19.91 -2.41
CA TYR A 190 1.29 20.81 -1.37
C TYR A 190 0.31 21.87 -1.90
N GLY A 191 0.57 22.46 -3.06
CA GLY A 191 -0.38 23.38 -3.70
C GLY A 191 -1.71 22.72 -4.02
N PHE A 192 -1.68 21.47 -4.52
CA PHE A 192 -2.90 20.70 -4.76
C PHE A 192 -3.67 20.38 -3.46
N LEU A 193 -2.97 19.94 -2.41
CA LEU A 193 -3.58 19.68 -1.09
C LEU A 193 -4.34 20.89 -0.54
N LEU A 194 -3.82 22.10 -0.75
CA LEU A 194 -4.40 23.33 -0.24
C LEU A 194 -5.57 23.84 -1.08
N SER A 195 -5.64 23.48 -2.36
CA SER A 195 -6.65 23.98 -3.30
C SER A 195 -7.83 23.03 -3.49
N HIS A 196 -7.69 21.76 -3.16
CA HIS A 196 -8.76 20.77 -3.31
C HIS A 196 -9.55 20.57 -2.01
N ASP A 197 -10.83 20.95 -2.00
CA ASP A 197 -11.69 20.95 -0.80
C ASP A 197 -11.69 19.65 0.00
N ILE A 198 -11.97 18.51 -0.66
CA ILE A 198 -12.02 17.19 0.01
C ILE A 198 -10.66 16.86 0.64
N VAL A 199 -9.58 17.00 -0.12
CA VAL A 199 -8.25 16.64 0.33
C VAL A 199 -7.77 17.57 1.45
N TYR A 200 -8.08 18.87 1.35
CA TYR A 200 -7.82 19.84 2.41
C TYR A 200 -8.55 19.51 3.72
N SER A 201 -9.83 19.11 3.62
CA SER A 201 -10.63 18.72 4.79
C SER A 201 -10.02 17.54 5.54
N HIS A 202 -9.37 16.62 4.81
CA HIS A 202 -8.74 15.40 5.33
C HIS A 202 -7.21 15.49 5.47
N ARG A 203 -6.62 16.68 5.30
CA ARG A 203 -5.14 16.87 5.22
C ARG A 203 -4.34 16.30 6.38
N LYS A 204 -4.94 16.18 7.58
CA LYS A 204 -4.28 15.57 8.75
C LYS A 204 -4.02 14.08 8.58
N ASN A 205 -4.77 13.41 7.71
CA ASN A 205 -4.64 12.00 7.38
C ASN A 205 -3.86 11.78 6.06
N VAL A 206 -3.21 12.84 5.55
CA VAL A 206 -2.37 12.78 4.35
C VAL A 206 -0.93 13.15 4.72
N ILE A 207 -0.01 12.20 4.54
CA ILE A 207 1.41 12.36 4.78
C ILE A 207 2.11 12.56 3.44
N VAL A 208 2.73 13.73 3.22
CA VAL A 208 3.52 14.00 2.01
C VAL A 208 5.00 13.89 2.31
N ILE A 209 5.70 13.07 1.52
CA ILE A 209 7.12 12.78 1.65
C ILE A 209 7.83 13.24 0.39
N LYS A 210 8.80 14.15 0.53
CA LYS A 210 9.60 14.64 -0.60
C LYS A 210 10.64 13.62 -1.04
N GLN A 211 10.70 13.35 -2.33
CA GLN A 211 11.77 12.54 -2.91
C GLN A 211 13.06 13.37 -3.05
N LEU A 212 14.02 13.16 -2.14
CA LEU A 212 15.31 13.86 -2.16
C LEU A 212 16.29 13.28 -3.21
N ILE A 213 16.25 11.96 -3.43
CA ILE A 213 17.11 11.28 -4.42
C ILE A 213 16.26 10.91 -5.62
N HIS A 214 16.63 11.47 -6.78
CA HIS A 214 15.88 11.29 -8.01
C HIS A 214 16.02 9.86 -8.54
N ASN A 215 14.88 9.19 -8.69
CA ASN A 215 14.72 7.93 -9.41
C ASN A 215 13.45 8.04 -10.23
N ASP A 216 13.58 8.05 -11.55
CA ASP A 216 12.47 8.23 -12.49
C ASP A 216 12.34 7.02 -13.43
N ILE A 217 12.65 5.83 -12.89
CA ILE A 217 12.45 4.54 -13.58
C ILE A 217 10.98 4.11 -13.42
N SER A 218 10.14 4.60 -14.34
CA SER A 218 8.73 4.22 -14.43
C SER A 218 8.53 2.96 -15.28
N SER A 219 7.42 2.25 -15.05
CA SER A 219 7.06 1.09 -15.87
C SER A 219 6.90 1.44 -17.35
N THR A 220 6.42 2.65 -17.67
CA THR A 220 6.27 3.11 -19.05
C THR A 220 7.61 3.22 -19.75
N LYS A 221 8.63 3.80 -19.10
CA LYS A 221 9.99 3.87 -19.66
C LYS A 221 10.56 2.47 -19.87
N ILE A 222 10.41 1.57 -18.88
CA ILE A 222 10.90 0.19 -18.98
C ILE A 222 10.29 -0.57 -20.16
N ARG A 223 9.02 -0.35 -20.51
CA ARG A 223 8.40 -1.00 -21.68
C ARG A 223 8.89 -0.46 -23.03
N GLN A 224 9.58 0.68 -23.04
CA GLN A 224 10.08 1.33 -24.26
C GLN A 224 11.57 1.06 -24.51
N VAL A 225 12.27 0.41 -23.58
CA VAL A 225 13.69 0.03 -23.71
C VAL A 225 13.83 -1.33 -24.37
#